data_AF-A0A815FTZ6-F1
#
_entry.id   AF-A0A815FTZ6-F1
#
_cell.length_a   1.000
_cell.length_b   1.000
_cell.length_c   1.000
_cell.angle_alpha   90.00
_cell.angle_beta   90.00
_cell.angle_gamma   90.00
#
_symmetry.space_group_name_H-M   'P 1'
#
loop_
_entity.id
_entity.type
_entity.pdbx_description
1 polymer ?
#
loop_
_entity_poly.entity_id
_entity_poly.type
_entity_poly.pdbx_seq_one_letter_code
_entity_poly.pdbx_strand_id
1 'polypeptide(L)'
;MNSIIDESDDEPLLYIGSMRNDHKFCSQYYIEIISCVIICMFITMIITGGIFFEKQLLLSPTFNKGCDKQSETGNSCSIYNLETIVLCNLEKPVYNKYHNFSFLYTALSKRSIITFAFARGWRWYLDDISIYDVLDKTELIINSGFESGKLDEYCVCDSTRDPTEVRRSIVKSGSYACYIDNFFKPVKLSQAVNTISGRNYTISFSLQSELYPNNNQVTVYMSKAFNFNEHFLLLLLKRFIIIFLIFYII
;
A
#
# COMPACT_ATOMS: atom_id res chain seq x y z
N MET A 1 33.39 108.91 -27.49
CA MET A 1 34.63 108.58 -26.75
C MET A 1 34.35 107.29 -25.99
N ASN A 2 34.91 106.17 -26.47
CA ASN A 2 34.88 104.78 -25.97
C ASN A 2 33.49 104.10 -25.80
N SER A 3 33.20 102.86 -26.18
CA SER A 3 33.95 101.78 -26.87
C SER A 3 33.03 100.53 -27.04
N ILE A 4 33.11 99.87 -28.21
CA ILE A 4 33.00 98.39 -28.46
C ILE A 4 31.57 97.77 -28.36
N ILE A 5 30.86 97.56 -29.49
CA ILE A 5 30.83 96.44 -30.49
C ILE A 5 29.89 95.27 -30.11
N ASP A 6 28.93 95.04 -31.00
CA ASP A 6 28.02 93.88 -31.18
C ASP A 6 28.76 92.54 -31.31
N GLU A 7 28.15 91.43 -30.83
CA GLU A 7 27.59 90.38 -31.70
C GLU A 7 27.12 89.15 -30.88
N SER A 8 26.06 88.55 -31.41
CA SER A 8 25.44 87.26 -31.12
C SER A 8 26.39 86.11 -30.78
N ASP A 9 25.95 85.21 -29.91
CA ASP A 9 25.85 83.78 -30.25
C ASP A 9 24.90 83.07 -29.27
N ASP A 10 23.98 82.30 -29.87
CA ASP A 10 23.02 81.42 -29.20
C ASP A 10 23.75 80.29 -28.45
N GLU A 11 23.46 80.10 -27.16
CA GLU A 11 23.71 78.82 -26.47
C GLU A 11 22.50 78.34 -25.66
N PRO A 12 22.25 77.01 -25.69
CA PRO A 12 20.92 76.45 -25.47
C PRO A 12 20.60 76.18 -24.00
N LEU A 13 19.29 76.20 -23.71
CA LEU A 13 18.67 75.63 -22.51
C LEU A 13 19.31 74.30 -22.13
N LEU A 14 20.10 74.30 -21.05
CA LEU A 14 20.69 73.08 -20.52
C LEU A 14 19.59 72.25 -19.87
N TYR A 15 19.14 71.30 -20.68
CA TYR A 15 18.25 70.18 -20.47
C TYR A 15 18.29 69.64 -19.02
N ILE A 16 17.16 69.75 -18.32
CA ILE A 16 16.85 68.88 -17.19
C ILE A 16 16.73 67.47 -17.77
N GLY A 17 17.80 66.69 -17.66
CA GLY A 17 17.80 65.28 -17.94
C GLY A 17 16.78 64.58 -17.05
N SER A 18 15.64 64.23 -17.65
CA SER A 18 14.69 63.25 -17.13
C SER A 18 15.45 62.03 -16.63
N MET A 19 15.43 61.82 -15.30
CA MET A 19 15.86 60.56 -14.71
C MET A 19 15.00 59.44 -15.28
N ARG A 20 15.63 58.60 -16.10
CA ARG A 20 15.04 57.37 -16.62
C ARG A 20 14.81 56.42 -15.44
N ASN A 21 13.56 55.98 -15.31
CA ASN A 21 13.04 55.06 -14.30
C ASN A 21 13.82 53.72 -14.26
N ASP A 22 14.89 53.64 -13.46
CA ASP A 22 15.64 52.40 -13.22
C ASP A 22 15.09 51.55 -12.05
N HIS A 23 13.93 51.92 -11.49
CA HIS A 23 13.33 51.19 -10.35
C HIS A 23 12.58 49.89 -10.72
N LYS A 24 12.39 49.57 -12.00
CA LYS A 24 11.64 48.36 -12.42
C LYS A 24 12.48 47.08 -12.51
N PHE A 25 13.79 47.19 -12.77
CA PHE A 25 14.65 46.01 -12.96
C PHE A 25 15.10 45.37 -11.63
N CYS A 26 15.31 46.17 -10.58
CA CYS A 26 15.58 45.62 -9.24
C CYS A 26 14.39 44.79 -8.70
N SER A 27 13.15 45.16 -9.01
CA SER A 27 11.96 44.49 -8.49
C SER A 27 11.77 43.08 -9.05
N GLN A 28 11.96 42.88 -10.35
CA GLN A 28 11.79 41.56 -10.97
C GLN A 28 12.86 40.55 -10.51
N TYR A 29 14.12 40.99 -10.39
CA TYR A 29 15.21 40.14 -9.94
C TYR A 29 15.00 39.65 -8.50
N TYR A 30 14.48 40.52 -7.61
CA TYR A 30 14.12 40.12 -6.25
C TYR A 30 12.95 39.14 -6.21
N ILE A 31 11.95 39.27 -7.09
CA ILE A 31 10.82 38.34 -7.17
C ILE A 31 11.28 36.96 -7.67
N GLU A 32 12.18 36.90 -8.65
CA GLU A 32 12.76 35.64 -9.14
C GLU A 32 13.63 34.93 -8.11
N ILE A 33 14.40 35.69 -7.32
CA ILE A 33 15.19 35.12 -6.22
C ILE A 33 14.26 34.58 -5.13
N ILE A 34 13.25 35.35 -4.73
CA ILE A 34 12.29 34.93 -3.70
C ILE A 34 11.53 33.68 -4.16
N SER A 35 11.10 33.62 -5.43
CA SER A 35 10.42 32.44 -5.96
C SER A 35 11.33 31.21 -6.00
N CYS A 36 12.61 31.36 -6.39
CA CYS A 36 13.59 30.28 -6.34
C CYS A 36 13.84 29.78 -4.91
N VAL A 37 13.94 30.69 -3.93
CA VAL A 37 14.16 30.33 -2.52
C VAL A 37 12.95 29.57 -1.97
N ILE A 38 11.74 30.03 -2.28
CA ILE A 38 10.50 29.34 -1.88
C ILE A 38 10.44 27.94 -2.49
N ILE A 39 10.74 27.79 -3.79
CA ILE A 39 10.76 26.49 -4.46
C ILE A 39 11.82 25.56 -3.84
N CYS A 40 13.02 26.06 -3.54
CA CYS A 40 14.08 25.28 -2.89
C CYS A 40 13.69 24.85 -1.46
N MET A 41 13.00 25.72 -0.70
CA MET A 41 12.46 25.39 0.62
C MET A 41 11.39 24.28 0.54
N PHE A 42 10.53 24.31 -0.48
CA PHE A 42 9.55 23.24 -0.69
C PHE A 42 10.20 21.93 -1.12
N ILE A 43 11.17 21.95 -2.04
CA ILE A 43 11.91 20.75 -2.46
C ILE A 43 12.66 20.12 -1.27
N THR A 44 13.31 20.95 -0.45
CA THR A 44 14.02 20.46 0.75
C THR A 44 13.07 19.93 1.81
N MET A 45 11.89 20.54 2.01
CA MET A 45 10.82 19.96 2.85
C MET A 45 10.29 18.64 2.30
N ILE A 46 10.19 18.47 0.98
CA ILE A 46 9.75 17.21 0.36
C ILE A 46 10.80 16.12 0.56
N ILE A 47 12.09 16.44 0.36
CA ILE A 47 13.18 15.47 0.51
C ILE A 47 13.33 15.09 1.99
N THR A 48 13.41 16.07 2.89
CA THR A 48 13.54 15.80 4.33
C THR A 48 12.29 15.17 4.91
N GLY A 49 11.10 15.63 4.51
CA GLY A 49 9.82 15.04 4.87
C GLY A 49 9.68 13.61 4.34
N GLY A 50 10.10 13.33 3.11
CA GLY A 50 10.12 12.00 2.51
C GLY A 50 11.04 11.03 3.26
N ILE A 51 12.27 11.45 3.56
CA ILE A 51 13.26 10.64 4.31
C ILE A 51 12.82 10.44 5.77
N PHE A 52 12.24 11.46 6.40
CA PHE A 52 11.76 11.38 7.78
C PHE A 52 10.49 10.52 7.88
N PHE A 53 9.58 10.60 6.90
CA PHE A 53 8.40 9.73 6.82
C PHE A 53 8.75 8.29 6.41
N GLU A 54 9.78 8.05 5.61
CA GLU A 54 10.23 6.70 5.29
C GLU A 54 10.71 5.98 6.57
N LYS A 55 11.49 6.69 7.41
CA LYS A 55 11.89 6.19 8.73
C LYS A 55 10.72 6.11 9.72
N GLN A 56 9.78 7.06 9.70
CA GLN A 56 8.59 6.99 10.56
C GLN A 56 7.53 6.00 10.08
N LEU A 57 7.42 5.62 8.79
CA LEU A 57 6.48 4.59 8.32
C LEU A 57 7.01 3.17 8.55
N LEU A 58 8.34 2.99 8.55
CA LEU A 58 8.97 1.79 9.11
C LEU A 58 8.71 1.65 10.62
N LEU A 59 8.38 2.76 11.29
CA LEU A 59 8.18 2.85 12.75
C LEU A 59 6.77 3.32 13.15
N SER A 60 5.79 3.43 12.24
CA SER A 60 4.50 4.03 12.55
C SER A 60 3.63 2.99 13.25
N PRO A 61 3.35 3.13 14.56
CA PRO A 61 2.73 2.11 15.36
C PRO A 61 1.21 2.31 15.32
N THR A 62 0.60 2.25 14.15
CA THR A 62 -0.86 2.31 14.01
C THR A 62 -1.29 1.55 12.77
N PHE A 63 -1.53 0.25 12.95
CA PHE A 63 -2.44 -0.67 12.21
C PHE A 63 -1.99 -2.14 12.21
N ASN A 64 -0.92 -2.49 12.93
CA ASN A 64 -0.58 -3.88 13.30
C ASN A 64 -0.86 -4.15 14.80
N LYS A 65 -2.09 -3.91 15.26
CA LYS A 65 -2.53 -4.48 16.55
C LYS A 65 -3.04 -5.91 16.27
N GLY A 66 -2.12 -6.86 16.07
CA GLY A 66 -2.49 -8.28 15.96
C GLY A 66 -1.57 -9.22 15.18
N CYS A 67 -0.47 -8.76 14.58
CA CYS A 67 0.48 -9.64 13.89
C CYS A 67 1.83 -9.56 14.61
N ASP A 68 2.07 -10.47 15.56
CA ASP A 68 3.31 -10.51 16.35
C ASP A 68 4.48 -11.17 15.59
N LYS A 69 4.22 -11.77 14.41
CA LYS A 69 5.23 -12.36 13.52
C LYS A 69 5.12 -11.79 12.10
N GLN A 70 6.25 -11.38 11.55
CA GLN A 70 6.40 -11.07 10.13
C GLN A 70 6.83 -12.34 9.38
N SER A 71 6.44 -12.48 8.12
CA SER A 71 6.91 -13.55 7.26
C SER A 71 8.45 -13.49 7.13
N GLU A 72 9.13 -14.64 7.25
CA GLU A 72 10.60 -14.73 7.09
C GLU A 72 11.07 -14.29 5.69
N THR A 73 10.18 -14.32 4.69
CA THR A 73 10.48 -13.90 3.30
C THR A 73 10.29 -12.40 3.04
N GLY A 74 9.94 -11.60 4.06
CA GLY A 74 9.71 -10.17 3.90
C GLY A 74 8.41 -9.82 3.17
N ASN A 75 7.54 -10.81 2.93
CA ASN A 75 6.20 -10.60 2.39
C ASN A 75 5.34 -9.85 3.41
N SER A 76 5.02 -8.59 3.08
CA SER A 76 4.25 -7.72 3.96
C SER A 76 2.84 -8.25 4.20
N CYS A 77 2.51 -8.44 5.48
CA CYS A 77 1.17 -8.63 6.00
C CYS A 77 0.24 -7.42 5.80
N SER A 78 0.75 -6.30 5.24
CA SER A 78 -0.02 -5.07 5.14
C SER A 78 -1.11 -5.17 4.07
N ILE A 79 -2.31 -5.40 4.58
CA ILE A 79 -3.57 -5.35 3.86
C ILE A 79 -3.86 -3.87 3.52
N TYR A 80 -3.38 -3.36 2.38
CA TYR A 80 -3.85 -2.08 1.85
C TYR A 80 -5.29 -2.26 1.35
N ASN A 81 -6.22 -2.03 2.28
CA ASN A 81 -7.59 -2.54 2.31
C ASN A 81 -8.62 -1.66 1.58
N LEU A 82 -8.24 -1.01 0.47
CA LEU A 82 -9.15 -0.07 -0.19
C LEU A 82 -10.26 -0.78 -0.98
N GLU A 83 -9.99 -1.99 -1.49
CA GLU A 83 -10.98 -2.82 -2.19
C GLU A 83 -10.79 -4.30 -1.85
N THR A 84 -11.72 -4.84 -1.06
CA THR A 84 -11.72 -6.22 -0.58
C THR A 84 -13.06 -6.88 -0.91
N ILE A 85 -13.00 -8.05 -1.54
CA ILE A 85 -14.14 -8.91 -1.85
C ILE A 85 -14.14 -10.06 -0.85
N VAL A 86 -15.31 -10.35 -0.26
CA VAL A 86 -15.52 -11.56 0.54
C VAL A 86 -15.86 -12.69 -0.42
N LEU A 87 -15.02 -13.74 -0.48
CA LEU A 87 -15.32 -14.94 -1.26
C LEU A 87 -16.35 -15.81 -0.53
N CYS A 88 -16.14 -16.01 0.77
CA CYS A 88 -17.07 -16.73 1.63
C CYS A 88 -16.92 -16.35 3.09
N ASN A 89 -18.01 -16.50 3.83
CA ASN A 89 -18.05 -16.45 5.28
C ASN A 89 -18.66 -17.76 5.79
N LEU A 90 -17.85 -18.56 6.47
CA LEU A 90 -18.28 -19.83 7.06
C LEU A 90 -18.49 -19.61 8.55
N GLU A 91 -19.77 -19.51 8.95
CA GLU A 91 -20.18 -19.32 10.35
C GLU A 91 -20.38 -20.64 11.09
N LYS A 92 -20.53 -21.75 10.34
CA LYS A 92 -20.67 -23.09 10.90
C LYS A 92 -19.40 -23.89 10.65
N PRO A 93 -18.84 -24.54 11.69
CA PRO A 93 -17.66 -25.38 11.53
C PRO A 93 -17.94 -26.55 10.59
N VAL A 94 -16.93 -26.84 9.76
CA VAL A 94 -16.91 -27.98 8.84
C VAL A 94 -16.30 -29.17 9.57
N TYR A 95 -17.12 -30.02 10.18
CA TYR A 95 -16.64 -30.98 11.18
C TYR A 95 -16.16 -32.32 10.59
N ASN A 96 -15.06 -32.84 11.12
CA ASN A 96 -14.55 -34.21 10.93
C ASN A 96 -14.20 -34.66 9.50
N LYS A 97 -14.34 -33.80 8.51
CA LYS A 97 -13.89 -34.04 7.15
C LYS A 97 -13.54 -32.72 6.49
N TYR A 98 -12.59 -32.77 5.57
CA TYR A 98 -12.35 -31.67 4.66
C TYR A 98 -13.53 -31.43 3.71
N HIS A 99 -13.89 -30.16 3.56
CA HIS A 99 -14.77 -29.71 2.50
C HIS A 99 -13.98 -28.80 1.56
N ASN A 100 -14.24 -28.99 0.27
CA ASN A 100 -13.62 -28.22 -0.79
C ASN A 100 -14.53 -27.05 -1.12
N PHE A 101 -13.94 -25.87 -1.24
CA PHE A 101 -14.59 -24.64 -1.65
C PHE A 101 -14.00 -24.18 -2.97
N SER A 102 -14.82 -23.59 -3.84
CA SER A 102 -14.40 -23.09 -5.13
C SER A 102 -15.22 -21.87 -5.53
N PHE A 103 -14.55 -20.81 -5.99
CA PHE A 103 -15.15 -19.54 -6.35
C PHE A 103 -14.53 -18.99 -7.63
N LEU A 104 -15.32 -18.29 -8.43
CA LEU A 104 -14.80 -17.48 -9.53
C LEU A 104 -14.47 -16.08 -8.99
N TYR A 105 -13.29 -15.58 -9.34
CA TYR A 105 -12.83 -14.25 -8.95
C TYR A 105 -12.30 -13.48 -10.15
N THR A 106 -12.81 -12.28 -10.37
CA THR A 106 -12.25 -11.34 -11.35
C THR A 106 -11.27 -10.41 -10.63
N ALA A 107 -9.99 -10.47 -11.01
CA ALA A 107 -8.96 -9.67 -10.36
C ALA A 107 -9.18 -8.18 -10.59
N LEU A 108 -9.09 -7.40 -9.52
CA LEU A 108 -9.34 -5.96 -9.59
C LEU A 108 -8.06 -5.15 -9.87
N SER A 109 -6.88 -5.79 -9.82
CA SER A 109 -5.59 -5.13 -10.00
C SER A 109 -4.53 -6.11 -10.50
N LYS A 110 -3.27 -5.65 -10.64
CA LYS A 110 -2.13 -6.48 -11.09
C LYS A 110 -1.53 -7.37 -9.99
N ARG A 111 -2.00 -7.22 -8.75
CA ARG A 111 -1.54 -8.01 -7.61
C ARG A 111 -2.70 -8.17 -6.64
N SER A 112 -3.00 -9.40 -6.26
CA SER A 112 -4.08 -9.68 -5.32
C SER A 112 -3.52 -10.35 -4.07
N ILE A 113 -4.24 -10.22 -2.96
CA ILE A 113 -3.92 -10.92 -1.70
C ILE A 113 -5.12 -11.80 -1.37
N ILE A 114 -4.88 -13.10 -1.21
CA ILE A 114 -5.84 -13.99 -0.56
C ILE A 114 -5.60 -13.96 0.94
N THR A 115 -6.66 -13.80 1.71
CA THR A 115 -6.58 -13.80 3.18
C THR A 115 -7.63 -14.74 3.77
N PHE A 116 -7.17 -15.67 4.58
CA PHE A 116 -8.00 -16.50 5.43
C PHE A 116 -7.99 -15.89 6.83
N ALA A 117 -9.12 -15.37 7.28
CA ALA A 117 -9.26 -14.79 8.61
C ALA A 117 -10.11 -15.73 9.47
N PHE A 118 -9.47 -16.33 10.46
CA PHE A 118 -10.09 -17.18 11.46
C PHE A 118 -10.44 -16.32 12.66
N ALA A 119 -11.73 -16.18 12.96
CA ALA A 119 -12.19 -15.55 14.19
C ALA A 119 -11.67 -16.35 15.39
N ARG A 120 -11.67 -15.76 16.59
CA ARG A 120 -11.32 -16.50 17.81
C ARG A 120 -12.29 -17.68 17.97
N GLY A 121 -11.76 -18.89 18.06
CA GLY A 121 -12.57 -20.10 17.97
C GLY A 121 -11.81 -21.35 18.43
N TRP A 122 -11.71 -22.33 17.55
CA TRP A 122 -11.01 -23.59 17.76
C TRP A 122 -10.31 -24.05 16.49
N ARG A 123 -9.55 -25.13 16.62
CA ARG A 123 -8.63 -25.67 15.62
C ARG A 123 -9.23 -25.85 14.23
N TRP A 124 -8.47 -25.40 13.24
CA TRP A 124 -8.72 -25.59 11.82
C TRP A 124 -7.55 -26.27 11.14
N TYR A 125 -7.86 -27.00 10.08
CA TYR A 125 -6.92 -27.54 9.12
C TYR A 125 -7.26 -26.97 7.74
N LEU A 126 -6.29 -26.32 7.13
CA LEU A 126 -6.37 -25.71 5.80
C LEU A 126 -5.38 -26.42 4.88
N ASP A 127 -5.82 -26.73 3.66
CA ASP A 127 -5.02 -27.46 2.69
C ASP A 127 -5.46 -27.17 1.25
N ASP A 128 -4.66 -27.58 0.27
CA ASP A 128 -4.93 -27.48 -1.17
C ASP A 128 -5.40 -26.07 -1.63
N ILE A 129 -4.71 -24.99 -1.19
CA ILE A 129 -5.06 -23.62 -1.61
C ILE A 129 -4.64 -23.40 -3.05
N SER A 130 -5.53 -22.90 -3.89
CA SER A 130 -5.27 -22.65 -5.31
C SER A 130 -5.89 -21.32 -5.75
N ILE A 131 -5.13 -20.60 -6.57
CA ILE A 131 -5.61 -19.51 -7.42
C ILE A 131 -5.15 -19.84 -8.83
N TYR A 132 -6.04 -20.45 -9.60
CA TYR A 132 -5.75 -20.93 -10.94
C TYR A 132 -6.17 -19.92 -12.00
N ASP A 133 -5.22 -19.49 -12.83
CA ASP A 133 -5.51 -18.71 -14.04
C ASP A 133 -6.10 -19.64 -15.10
N VAL A 134 -7.39 -19.46 -15.41
CA VAL A 134 -8.12 -20.30 -16.36
C VAL A 134 -7.62 -20.13 -17.78
N LEU A 135 -7.11 -18.94 -18.13
CA LEU A 135 -6.64 -18.61 -19.47
C LEU A 135 -5.23 -19.18 -19.71
N ASP A 136 -4.31 -18.84 -18.80
CA ASP A 136 -2.90 -19.21 -18.94
C ASP A 136 -2.60 -20.61 -18.37
N LYS A 137 -3.58 -21.23 -17.70
CA LYS A 137 -3.49 -22.57 -17.09
C LYS A 137 -2.40 -22.69 -16.03
N THR A 138 -2.21 -21.63 -15.25
CA THR A 138 -1.13 -21.54 -14.25
C THR A 138 -1.68 -21.45 -12.83
N GLU A 139 -0.98 -22.12 -11.90
CA GLU A 139 -1.21 -21.96 -10.46
C GLU A 139 -0.40 -20.77 -9.95
N LEU A 140 -1.05 -19.87 -9.22
CA LEU A 140 -0.41 -18.68 -8.67
C LEU A 140 0.02 -18.84 -7.21
N ILE A 141 -0.58 -19.77 -6.47
CA ILE A 141 -0.21 -20.03 -5.08
C ILE A 141 1.09 -20.83 -5.03
N ILE A 142 2.01 -20.37 -4.19
CA ILE A 142 3.26 -21.08 -3.91
C ILE A 142 3.05 -21.89 -2.62
N ASN A 143 3.47 -23.15 -2.63
CA ASN A 143 3.32 -24.08 -1.51
C ASN A 143 1.84 -24.26 -1.10
N SER A 144 0.99 -24.57 -2.09
CA SER A 144 -0.47 -24.71 -1.96
C SER A 144 -0.93 -25.75 -0.93
N GLY A 145 -0.24 -26.88 -0.87
CA GLY A 145 -0.50 -27.97 0.08
C GLY A 145 0.50 -28.05 1.24
N PHE A 146 1.27 -26.99 1.49
CA PHE A 146 2.21 -26.95 2.63
C PHE A 146 3.31 -28.03 2.63
N GLU A 147 3.56 -28.69 1.51
CA GLU A 147 4.47 -29.83 1.38
C GLU A 147 5.95 -29.50 1.62
N SER A 148 6.31 -28.21 1.68
CA SER A 148 7.63 -27.77 2.15
C SER A 148 7.86 -28.04 3.66
N GLY A 149 6.79 -28.32 4.41
CA GLY A 149 6.81 -28.42 5.87
C GLY A 149 6.92 -27.07 6.59
N LYS A 150 6.83 -25.96 5.86
CA LYS A 150 7.00 -24.59 6.38
C LYS A 150 5.95 -23.61 5.86
N LEU A 151 5.84 -22.46 6.53
CA LEU A 151 4.91 -21.36 6.18
C LEU A 151 5.61 -20.14 5.57
N ASP A 152 6.87 -20.27 5.14
CA ASP A 152 7.73 -19.16 4.69
C ASP A 152 7.09 -18.29 3.58
N GLU A 153 6.29 -18.91 2.72
CA GLU A 153 5.58 -18.27 1.60
C GLU A 153 4.30 -17.52 2.01
N TYR A 154 3.90 -17.64 3.28
CA TYR A 154 2.70 -17.03 3.82
C TYR A 154 3.07 -15.97 4.86
N CYS A 155 2.26 -14.92 4.92
CA CYS A 155 2.19 -14.09 6.10
C CYS A 155 1.21 -14.73 7.09
N VAL A 156 1.69 -14.93 8.31
CA VAL A 156 0.93 -15.48 9.44
C VAL A 156 0.81 -14.42 10.53
N CYS A 157 -0.42 -14.01 10.82
CA CYS A 157 -0.75 -13.18 11.97
C CYS A 157 -1.41 -14.05 13.02
N ASP A 158 -0.63 -14.53 13.99
CA ASP A 158 -1.08 -15.42 15.05
C ASP A 158 -0.60 -14.96 16.44
N SER A 159 -0.85 -15.81 17.44
CA SER A 159 -0.34 -15.65 18.80
C SER A 159 0.97 -16.41 18.96
N THR A 160 1.92 -15.86 19.71
CA THR A 160 3.15 -16.58 20.08
C THR A 160 2.92 -17.81 20.95
N ARG A 161 1.77 -17.88 21.64
CA ARG A 161 1.43 -18.98 22.55
C ARG A 161 0.97 -20.26 21.84
N ASP A 162 0.24 -20.10 20.76
CA ASP A 162 -0.37 -21.19 19.99
C ASP A 162 -0.13 -20.88 18.50
N PRO A 163 1.08 -21.18 18.00
CA PRO A 163 1.46 -20.78 16.66
C PRO A 163 0.72 -21.61 15.62
N THR A 164 0.40 -20.96 14.50
CA THR A 164 0.03 -21.63 13.27
C THR A 164 1.25 -22.39 12.75
N GLU A 165 1.07 -23.65 12.39
CA GLU A 165 2.17 -24.53 12.01
C GLU A 165 1.74 -25.54 10.95
N VAL A 166 2.72 -26.17 10.30
CA VAL A 166 2.46 -27.25 9.34
C VAL A 166 2.51 -28.58 10.07
N ARG A 167 1.48 -29.42 9.91
CA ARG A 167 1.35 -30.73 10.57
C ARG A 167 1.15 -31.86 9.57
N ARG A 168 1.52 -33.07 9.98
CA ARG A 168 1.31 -34.33 9.22
C ARG A 168 0.01 -35.06 9.57
N SER A 169 -0.76 -34.52 10.51
CA SER A 169 -2.02 -35.10 10.99
C SER A 169 -3.20 -34.37 10.38
N ILE A 170 -4.24 -35.11 10.00
CA ILE A 170 -5.47 -34.56 9.38
C ILE A 170 -5.09 -33.76 8.13
N VAL A 171 -4.62 -34.49 7.12
CA VAL A 171 -4.12 -33.97 5.85
C VAL A 171 -5.13 -34.28 4.75
N LYS A 172 -5.39 -33.34 3.84
CA LYS A 172 -6.33 -33.54 2.74
C LYS A 172 -5.64 -34.19 1.55
N SER A 173 -4.43 -33.76 1.24
CA SER A 173 -3.61 -34.31 0.16
C SER A 173 -2.13 -34.24 0.54
N GLY A 174 -1.30 -35.13 -0.01
CA GLY A 174 0.12 -35.15 0.32
C GLY A 174 0.44 -35.59 1.75
N SER A 175 1.41 -34.94 2.38
CA SER A 175 1.95 -35.30 3.70
C SER A 175 1.70 -34.23 4.76
N TYR A 176 1.30 -33.03 4.37
CA TYR A 176 1.22 -31.89 5.26
C TYR A 176 -0.06 -31.07 5.07
N ALA A 177 -0.50 -30.41 6.14
CA ALA A 177 -1.56 -29.43 6.11
C ALA A 177 -1.25 -28.28 7.09
N CYS A 178 -1.84 -27.12 6.86
CA CYS A 178 -1.72 -25.98 7.78
C CYS A 178 -2.69 -26.17 8.96
N TYR A 179 -2.13 -26.29 10.16
CA TYR A 179 -2.84 -26.34 11.42
C TYR A 179 -2.90 -24.96 12.06
N ILE A 180 -4.11 -24.56 12.44
CA ILE A 180 -4.38 -23.23 12.98
C ILE A 180 -5.05 -23.38 14.34
N ASP A 181 -4.41 -22.87 15.39
CA ASP A 181 -4.99 -22.76 16.73
C ASP A 181 -5.31 -21.30 17.04
N ASN A 182 -6.59 -20.98 17.00
CA ASN A 182 -7.16 -19.64 17.19
C ASN A 182 -7.96 -19.56 18.51
N PHE A 183 -7.64 -20.40 19.50
CA PHE A 183 -8.43 -20.48 20.74
C PHE A 183 -8.45 -19.18 21.56
N PHE A 184 -7.29 -18.52 21.67
CA PHE A 184 -7.15 -17.29 22.46
C PHE A 184 -7.26 -16.01 21.64
N LYS A 185 -6.87 -16.05 20.36
CA LYS A 185 -6.83 -14.88 19.47
C LYS A 185 -7.25 -15.28 18.05
N PRO A 186 -7.82 -14.34 17.28
CA PRO A 186 -8.03 -14.56 15.86
C PRO A 186 -6.69 -14.75 15.14
N VAL A 187 -6.72 -15.50 14.05
CA VAL A 187 -5.55 -15.77 13.20
C VAL A 187 -5.84 -15.27 11.79
N LYS A 188 -4.82 -14.73 11.11
CA LYS A 188 -4.88 -14.49 9.66
C LYS A 188 -3.73 -15.17 8.96
N LEU A 189 -4.04 -15.85 7.87
CA LEU A 189 -3.07 -16.41 6.93
C LEU A 189 -3.28 -15.74 5.58
N SER A 190 -2.21 -15.25 4.95
CA SER A 190 -2.33 -14.57 3.65
C SER A 190 -1.14 -14.81 2.75
N GLN A 191 -1.39 -14.75 1.44
CA GLN A 191 -0.36 -14.77 0.42
C GLN A 191 -0.71 -13.77 -0.68
N ALA A 192 0.29 -13.02 -1.13
CA ALA A 192 0.16 -12.11 -2.26
C ALA A 192 0.55 -12.83 -3.55
N VAL A 193 -0.27 -12.67 -4.59
CA VAL A 193 -0.05 -13.27 -5.91
C VAL A 193 -0.11 -12.20 -6.99
N ASN A 194 0.69 -12.36 -8.05
CA ASN A 194 0.62 -11.49 -9.21
C ASN A 194 -0.60 -11.87 -10.05
N THR A 195 -1.48 -10.91 -10.30
CA THR A 195 -2.70 -11.10 -11.07
C THR A 195 -2.73 -10.12 -12.24
N ILE A 196 -3.76 -10.21 -13.08
CA ILE A 196 -4.00 -9.31 -14.19
C ILE A 196 -5.39 -8.73 -14.01
N SER A 197 -5.47 -7.40 -13.94
CA SER A 197 -6.74 -6.69 -13.74
C SER A 197 -7.76 -7.06 -14.82
N GLY A 198 -8.98 -7.37 -14.41
CA GLY A 198 -10.08 -7.82 -15.26
C GLY A 198 -10.03 -9.31 -15.64
N ARG A 199 -8.98 -10.06 -15.29
CA ARG A 199 -8.88 -11.49 -15.60
C ARG A 199 -9.60 -12.34 -14.55
N ASN A 200 -10.19 -13.45 -15.00
CA ASN A 200 -10.89 -14.40 -14.15
C ASN A 200 -9.94 -15.52 -13.67
N TYR A 201 -10.06 -15.85 -12.39
CA TYR A 201 -9.33 -16.91 -11.72
C TYR A 201 -10.32 -17.83 -11.00
N THR A 202 -9.98 -19.11 -10.92
CA THR A 202 -10.67 -20.07 -10.06
C THR A 202 -9.91 -20.16 -8.75
N ILE A 203 -10.56 -19.80 -7.65
CA ILE A 203 -9.99 -19.88 -6.30
C ILE A 203 -10.58 -21.09 -5.62
N SER A 204 -9.75 -21.99 -5.11
CA SER A 204 -10.21 -23.13 -4.34
C SER A 204 -9.34 -23.41 -3.12
N PHE A 205 -9.91 -24.06 -2.13
CA PHE A 205 -9.21 -24.51 -0.92
C PHE A 205 -10.00 -25.61 -0.22
N SER A 206 -9.32 -26.37 0.62
CA SER A 206 -9.92 -27.41 1.45
C SER A 206 -9.82 -27.03 2.92
N LEU A 207 -10.93 -27.12 3.65
CA LEU A 207 -10.98 -26.74 5.06
C LEU A 207 -11.67 -27.80 5.91
N GLN A 208 -11.12 -28.04 7.10
CA GLN A 208 -11.71 -28.87 8.15
C GLN A 208 -11.58 -28.18 9.52
N SER A 209 -12.57 -28.37 10.38
CA SER A 209 -12.52 -28.00 11.80
C SER A 209 -12.50 -29.26 12.68
N GLU A 210 -11.76 -29.19 13.78
CA GLU A 210 -11.58 -30.34 14.69
C GLU A 210 -12.73 -30.52 15.69
N LEU A 211 -13.46 -29.45 16.02
CA LEU A 211 -14.57 -29.45 16.96
C LEU A 211 -15.67 -28.50 16.52
N TYR A 212 -16.84 -28.60 17.17
CA TYR A 212 -18.00 -27.74 16.96
C TYR A 212 -18.18 -26.70 18.09
N PRO A 213 -17.28 -25.71 18.28
CA PRO A 213 -17.60 -24.58 19.14
C PRO A 213 -18.51 -23.60 18.41
N ASN A 214 -19.39 -22.96 19.17
CA ASN A 214 -20.43 -22.05 18.67
C ASN A 214 -19.90 -20.76 18.01
N ASN A 215 -18.58 -20.51 18.04
CA ASN A 215 -17.95 -19.28 17.53
C ASN A 215 -16.84 -19.56 16.49
N ASN A 216 -16.82 -20.75 15.87
CA ASN A 216 -15.77 -21.08 14.91
C ASN A 216 -16.12 -20.53 13.52
N GLN A 217 -15.71 -19.28 13.26
CA GLN A 217 -15.95 -18.58 12.00
C GLN A 217 -14.65 -18.39 11.21
N VAL A 218 -14.73 -18.60 9.90
CA VAL A 218 -13.67 -18.19 8.97
C VAL A 218 -14.27 -17.34 7.86
N THR A 219 -13.57 -16.27 7.51
CA THR A 219 -13.90 -15.45 6.34
C THR A 219 -12.71 -15.43 5.41
N VAL A 220 -12.98 -15.67 4.12
CA VAL A 220 -11.95 -15.66 3.07
C VAL A 220 -12.16 -14.44 2.20
N TYR A 221 -11.08 -13.69 2.01
CA TYR A 221 -11.08 -12.43 1.28
C TYR A 221 -10.11 -12.46 0.11
N MET A 222 -10.46 -11.70 -0.93
CA MET A 222 -9.54 -11.26 -1.98
C MET A 222 -9.45 -9.75 -1.98
N SER A 223 -8.24 -9.23 -1.83
CA SER A 223 -7.96 -7.79 -1.78
C SER A 223 -7.03 -7.37 -2.91
N LYS A 224 -7.12 -6.11 -3.33
CA LYS A 224 -6.05 -5.49 -4.12
C LYS A 224 -4.78 -5.37 -3.28
N ALA A 225 -3.63 -5.68 -3.89
CA ALA A 225 -2.32 -5.35 -3.34
C ALA A 225 -1.77 -4.16 -4.13
N PHE A 226 -1.44 -3.06 -3.44
CA PHE A 226 -0.72 -1.96 -4.05
C PHE A 226 0.78 -2.16 -3.85
N ASN A 227 1.57 -1.84 -4.87
CA ASN A 227 2.98 -1.59 -4.63
C ASN A 227 3.10 -0.31 -3.78
N PHE A 228 3.81 -0.41 -2.66
CA PHE A 228 3.98 0.66 -1.68
C PHE A 228 4.40 2.00 -2.33
N ASN A 229 5.26 1.93 -3.35
CA ASN A 229 5.73 3.09 -4.12
C ASN A 229 4.61 3.81 -4.89
N GLU A 230 3.67 3.08 -5.51
CA GLU A 230 2.60 3.69 -6.29
C GLU A 230 1.55 4.36 -5.40
N HIS A 231 1.23 3.75 -4.25
CA HIS A 231 0.25 4.30 -3.31
C HIS A 231 0.79 5.53 -2.59
N PHE A 232 2.07 5.53 -2.22
CA PHE A 232 2.74 6.71 -1.65
C PHE A 232 2.72 7.87 -2.64
N LEU A 233 3.05 7.62 -3.91
CA LEU A 233 2.98 8.62 -4.97
C LEU A 233 1.56 9.18 -5.15
N LEU A 234 0.55 8.31 -5.14
CA LEU A 234 -0.86 8.71 -5.29
C LEU A 234 -1.38 9.55 -4.13
N LEU A 235 -0.99 9.22 -2.88
CA LEU A 235 -1.32 10.00 -1.69
C LEU A 235 -0.63 11.37 -1.69
N LEU A 236 0.65 11.41 -2.09
CA LEU A 236 1.38 12.67 -2.28
C LEU A 236 0.73 13.54 -3.34
N LEU A 237 0.38 12.97 -4.50
CA LEU A 237 -0.31 13.68 -5.59
C LEU A 237 -1.67 14.23 -5.16
N LYS A 238 -2.48 13.46 -4.43
CA LYS A 238 -3.78 13.93 -3.91
C LYS A 238 -3.62 15.10 -2.94
N ARG A 239 -2.65 15.03 -2.02
CA ARG A 239 -2.37 16.12 -1.08
C ARG A 239 -1.81 17.35 -1.78
N PHE A 240 -0.98 17.16 -2.80
CA PHE A 240 -0.43 18.25 -3.62
C PHE A 240 -1.54 19.00 -4.37
N ILE A 241 -2.48 18.29 -5.01
CA ILE A 241 -3.61 18.90 -5.72
C ILE A 241 -4.49 19.73 -4.78
N ILE A 242 -4.75 19.25 -3.56
CA ILE A 242 -5.53 19.98 -2.56
C ILE A 242 -4.82 21.27 -2.12
N ILE A 243 -3.51 21.20 -1.85
CA ILE A 243 -2.72 22.38 -1.47
C ILE A 243 -2.70 23.39 -2.63
N PHE A 244 -2.49 22.92 -3.86
CA PHE A 244 -2.45 23.78 -5.04
C PHE A 244 -3.82 24.46 -5.31
N LEU A 245 -4.93 23.74 -5.12
CA LEU A 245 -6.29 24.29 -5.22
C LEU A 245 -6.57 25.34 -4.14
N ILE A 246 -6.11 25.12 -2.91
CA ILE A 246 -6.26 26.11 -1.82
C ILE A 246 -5.50 27.40 -2.16
N PHE A 247 -4.29 27.30 -2.70
CA PHE A 247 -3.49 28.47 -3.08
C PHE A 247 -3.98 29.17 -4.36
N TYR A 248 -4.71 28.48 -5.23
CA TYR A 248 -5.29 29.08 -6.45
C TYR A 248 -6.60 29.84 -6.17
N ILE A 249 -7.25 29.55 -5.04
CA ILE A 249 -8.51 30.18 -4.62
C ILE A 249 -8.29 31.40 -3.72
N ILE A 250 -7.10 31.55 -3.13
CA ILE A 250 -6.67 32.71 -2.33
C ILE A 250 -5.92 33.70 -3.22
#